data_AF-A0A7W9A2L7-F1
#
_entry.id   AF-A0A7W9A2L7-F1
#
_cell.length_a   1.000
_cell.length_b   1.000
_cell.length_c   1.000
_cell.angle_alpha   90.00
_cell.angle_beta   90.00
_cell.angle_gamma   90.00
#
_symmetry.space_group_name_H-M   'P 1'
#
loop_
_entity.id
_entity.type
_entity.pdbx_description
1 polymer ?
#
loop_
_entity_poly.entity_id
_entity_poly.type
_entity_poly.pdbx_seq_one_letter_code
_entity_poly.pdbx_strand_id
1 'polypeptide(L)'
;MIRMATPETETTHGDYQKGTQPVHEQQATYSLFMSLAKWGSLQIAVGITFFVLWLQPGGSIVFGFVAALALAVIGYFALKSKPAKH
;
A
#
# COMPACT_ATOMS: atom_id res chain seq x y z
N MET A 1 10.96 -1.34 62.80
CA MET A 1 9.98 -0.49 62.09
C MET A 1 10.48 -0.35 60.65
N ILE A 2 10.08 -1.27 59.77
CA ILE A 2 10.49 -1.25 58.36
C ILE A 2 9.47 -0.37 57.63
N ARG A 3 9.90 0.82 57.22
CA ARG A 3 9.14 1.68 56.31
C ARG A 3 9.19 1.00 54.94
N MET A 4 8.13 0.28 54.60
CA MET A 4 7.90 -0.16 53.22
C MET A 4 7.85 1.10 52.36
N ALA A 5 8.83 1.29 51.49
CA ALA A 5 8.75 2.30 50.44
C ALA A 5 7.63 1.85 49.50
N THR A 6 6.56 2.65 49.44
CA THR A 6 5.56 2.55 48.37
C THR A 6 6.33 2.60 47.05
N PRO A 7 6.14 1.65 46.12
CA PRO A 7 6.70 1.84 44.79
C PRO A 7 6.09 3.13 44.26
N GLU A 8 6.94 4.14 44.05
CA GLU A 8 6.63 5.27 43.21
C GLU A 8 6.18 4.65 41.89
N THR A 9 4.87 4.58 41.64
CA THR A 9 4.38 4.36 40.30
C THR A 9 4.83 5.58 39.55
N GLU A 10 6.02 5.48 38.95
CA GLU A 10 6.61 6.40 38.01
C GLU A 10 5.62 6.47 36.84
N THR A 11 4.57 7.27 36.97
CA THR A 11 3.76 7.70 35.85
C THR A 11 4.59 8.74 35.10
N THR A 12 5.74 8.33 34.56
CA THR A 12 6.60 9.08 33.62
C THR A 12 5.94 9.09 32.22
N HIS A 13 4.62 9.10 32.19
CA HIS A 13 3.81 9.32 31.02
C HIS A 13 3.14 10.66 31.28
N GLY A 14 3.62 11.71 30.61
CA GLY A 14 2.98 13.02 30.66
C GLY A 14 1.47 12.89 30.40
N ASP A 15 0.70 13.75 31.05
CA ASP A 15 -0.77 13.69 31.06
C ASP A 15 -1.30 13.46 29.63
N TYR A 16 -2.03 12.35 29.42
CA TYR A 16 -2.40 11.91 28.07
C TYR A 16 -3.27 12.97 27.39
N GLN A 17 -2.77 13.60 26.33
CA GLN A 17 -3.54 14.56 25.54
C GLN A 17 -4.03 13.94 24.24
N LYS A 18 -5.35 13.70 24.17
CA LYS A 18 -6.01 13.13 22.99
C LYS A 18 -5.67 13.92 21.72
N GLY A 19 -5.18 13.25 20.68
CA GLY A 19 -4.94 13.82 19.35
C GLY A 19 -3.64 14.60 19.19
N THR A 20 -2.83 14.73 20.24
CA THR A 20 -1.51 15.37 20.17
C THR A 20 -0.39 14.40 19.78
N GLN A 21 -0.70 13.10 19.72
CA GLN A 21 0.26 12.08 19.32
C GLN A 21 0.74 12.35 17.88
N PRO A 22 2.07 12.42 17.64
CA PRO A 22 2.59 12.58 16.30
C PRO A 22 2.26 11.35 15.43
N VAL A 23 1.62 11.57 14.28
CA VAL A 23 1.15 10.52 13.36
C VAL A 23 1.96 10.42 12.06
N HIS A 24 3.11 11.10 11.98
CA HIS A 24 3.90 11.21 10.75
C HIS A 24 4.30 9.84 10.17
N GLU A 25 4.78 8.90 11.00
CA GLU A 25 5.13 7.54 10.57
C GLU A 25 3.92 6.75 10.06
N GLN A 26 2.75 6.99 10.64
CA GLN A 26 1.50 6.34 10.23
C GLN A 26 1.01 6.88 8.89
N GLN A 27 1.15 8.18 8.66
CA GLN A 27 0.86 8.81 7.36
C GLN A 27 1.80 8.27 6.27
N ALA A 28 3.10 8.16 6.57
CA ALA A 28 4.07 7.58 5.65
C ALA A 28 3.71 6.12 5.29
N THR A 29 3.39 5.32 6.30
CA THR A 29 2.96 3.93 6.12
C THR A 29 1.68 3.84 5.28
N TYR A 30 0.69 4.68 5.55
CA TYR A 30 -0.55 4.73 4.78
C TYR A 30 -0.30 5.11 3.31
N SER A 31 0.57 6.10 3.07
CA SER A 31 0.93 6.53 1.71
C SER A 31 1.64 5.43 0.91
N LEU A 32 2.51 4.66 1.57
CA LEU A 32 3.19 3.50 0.98
C LEU A 32 2.17 2.42 0.64
N PHE A 33 1.31 2.04 1.60
CA PHE A 33 0.28 1.03 1.39
C PHE A 33 -0.64 1.40 0.23
N MET A 34 -1.08 2.67 0.17
CA MET A 34 -1.96 3.13 -0.91
C MET A 34 -1.26 3.08 -2.27
N SER A 35 0.02 3.44 -2.31
CA SER A 35 0.82 3.34 -3.54
C SER A 35 0.99 1.90 -4.00
N LEU A 36 1.25 0.97 -3.07
CA LEU A 36 1.34 -0.46 -3.35
C LEU A 36 0.01 -1.05 -3.79
N ALA A 37 -1.10 -0.72 -3.13
CA ALA A 37 -2.42 -1.19 -3.51
C ALA A 37 -2.79 -0.70 -4.92
N LYS A 38 -2.56 0.59 -5.19
CA LYS A 38 -2.87 1.22 -6.46
C LYS A 38 -2.06 0.63 -7.61
N TRP A 39 -0.74 0.62 -7.50
CA TRP A 39 0.13 0.19 -8.60
C TRP A 39 0.33 -1.33 -8.63
N GLY A 40 0.36 -1.97 -7.46
CA GLY A 40 0.53 -3.42 -7.33
C GLY A 40 -0.66 -4.20 -7.86
N SER A 41 -1.89 -3.73 -7.66
CA SER A 41 -3.08 -4.38 -8.24
C SER A 41 -3.03 -4.39 -9.78
N LEU A 42 -2.57 -3.31 -10.41
CA LEU A 42 -2.36 -3.27 -11.86
C LEU A 42 -1.32 -4.31 -12.31
N GLN A 43 -0.18 -4.41 -11.62
CA GLN A 43 0.86 -5.39 -11.98
C GLN A 43 0.35 -6.83 -11.86
N ILE A 44 -0.40 -7.12 -10.81
CA ILE A 44 -1.03 -8.45 -10.62
C ILE A 44 -2.01 -8.73 -11.76
N ALA A 45 -2.87 -7.78 -12.12
CA ALA A 45 -3.82 -7.95 -13.21
C ALA A 45 -3.12 -8.20 -14.56
N VAL A 46 -2.09 -7.41 -14.88
CA VAL A 46 -1.27 -7.57 -16.10
C VAL A 46 -0.59 -8.94 -16.12
N GLY A 47 0.02 -9.36 -15.01
CA GLY A 47 0.67 -10.66 -14.88
C GLY A 47 -0.31 -11.82 -15.06
N ILE A 48 -1.47 -11.78 -14.39
CA ILE A 48 -2.51 -12.80 -14.54
C ILE A 48 -2.98 -12.88 -15.99
N THR A 49 -3.31 -11.76 -16.63
CA THR A 49 -3.73 -11.74 -18.04
C THR A 49 -2.68 -12.37 -18.95
N PHE A 50 -1.40 -12.03 -18.78
CA PHE A 50 -0.31 -12.60 -19.56
C PHE A 50 -0.19 -14.12 -19.38
N PHE A 51 -0.09 -14.58 -18.13
CA PHE A 51 0.10 -16.00 -17.85
C PHE A 51 -1.12 -16.84 -18.23
N VAL A 52 -2.34 -16.32 -18.06
CA VAL A 52 -3.56 -17.02 -18.47
C VAL A 52 -3.59 -17.21 -19.99
N LEU A 53 -3.32 -16.17 -20.78
CA LEU A 53 -3.39 -16.26 -22.25
C LEU A 53 -2.22 -17.04 -22.86
N TRP A 54 -1.07 -17.07 -22.18
CA TRP A 54 0.05 -17.91 -22.59
C TRP A 54 -0.21 -19.38 -22.23
N LEU A 55 -0.56 -19.69 -20.97
CA LEU A 55 -0.53 -21.06 -20.45
C LEU A 55 -1.83 -21.86 -20.66
N GLN A 56 -2.93 -21.23 -21.07
CA GLN A 56 -4.16 -21.94 -21.41
C GLN A 56 -3.96 -22.86 -22.65
N PRO A 57 -4.72 -23.97 -22.80
CA PRO A 57 -4.57 -24.87 -23.95
C PRO A 57 -4.72 -24.16 -25.30
N GLY A 58 -3.74 -24.29 -26.18
CA GLY A 58 -3.71 -23.52 -27.44
C GLY A 58 -3.37 -22.04 -27.25
N GLY A 59 -2.81 -21.66 -26.10
CA GLY A 59 -2.37 -20.32 -25.77
C GLY A 59 -1.21 -19.82 -26.63
N SER A 60 -1.05 -18.50 -26.62
CA SER A 60 -0.04 -17.82 -27.44
C SER A 60 0.67 -16.78 -26.60
N ILE A 61 1.98 -16.94 -26.48
CA ILE A 61 2.84 -15.99 -25.76
C ILE A 61 2.76 -14.58 -26.39
N VAL A 62 2.69 -14.50 -27.72
CA VAL A 62 2.61 -13.22 -28.45
C VAL A 62 1.28 -12.54 -28.18
N PHE A 63 0.17 -13.29 -28.28
CA PHE A 63 -1.15 -12.75 -28.00
C PHE A 63 -1.29 -12.30 -26.54
N GLY A 64 -0.84 -13.15 -25.60
CA GLY A 64 -0.82 -12.81 -24.18
C GLY A 64 -0.01 -11.56 -23.89
N PHE A 65 1.17 -11.42 -24.51
CA PHE A 65 2.02 -10.25 -24.33
C PHE A 65 1.35 -8.97 -24.83
N VAL A 66 0.76 -8.99 -26.03
CA VAL A 66 0.05 -7.83 -26.59
C VAL A 66 -1.15 -7.42 -25.73
N ALA A 67 -1.94 -8.39 -25.27
CA ALA A 67 -3.09 -8.12 -24.40
C ALA A 67 -2.65 -7.55 -23.04
N ALA A 68 -1.62 -8.12 -22.43
CA ALA A 68 -1.06 -7.63 -21.17
C ALA A 68 -0.47 -6.21 -21.32
N LEU A 69 0.21 -5.93 -22.43
CA LEU A 69 0.74 -4.60 -22.74
C LEU A 69 -0.37 -3.57 -22.92
N ALA A 70 -1.43 -3.92 -23.66
CA ALA A 70 -2.60 -3.05 -23.83
C ALA A 70 -3.26 -2.74 -22.47
N LEU A 71 -3.45 -3.75 -21.62
CA LEU A 71 -3.97 -3.57 -20.26
C LEU A 71 -3.07 -2.68 -19.41
N ALA A 72 -1.74 -2.87 -19.48
CA ALA A 72 -0.77 -2.06 -18.74
C ALA A 72 -0.83 -0.58 -19.14
N VAL A 73 -0.88 -0.29 -20.45
CA VAL A 73 -0.97 1.08 -20.97
C VAL A 73 -2.29 1.74 -20.55
N ILE A 74 -3.42 1.06 -20.76
CA ILE A 74 -4.73 1.57 -20.38
C ILE A 74 -4.80 1.81 -18.88
N GLY A 75 -4.39 0.82 -18.08
CA GLY A 75 -4.37 0.88 -16.63
C GLY A 75 -3.46 1.99 -16.10
N TYR A 76 -2.30 2.20 -16.71
CA TYR A 76 -1.39 3.29 -16.34
C TYR A 76 -2.08 4.65 -16.49
N PHE A 77 -2.70 4.92 -17.65
CA PHE A 77 -3.39 6.20 -17.86
C PHE A 77 -4.66 6.34 -17.03
N ALA A 78 -5.38 5.25 -16.78
CA ALA A 78 -6.55 5.25 -15.91
C ALA A 78 -6.19 5.55 -14.44
N LEU A 79 -5.05 5.04 -13.97
CA LEU A 79 -4.58 5.23 -12.59
C LEU A 79 -3.73 6.49 -12.42
N LYS A 80 -3.17 7.07 -13.48
CA LYS A 80 -2.33 8.27 -13.37
C LYS A 80 -3.12 9.40 -12.71
N SER A 81 -2.66 9.84 -11.54
CA SER A 81 -3.27 10.95 -10.82
C SER A 81 -3.22 12.21 -11.68
N LYS A 82 -4.32 12.95 -11.74
CA LYS A 82 -4.34 14.28 -12.35
C LYS A 82 -3.55 15.26 -11.46
N PRO A 83 -2.86 16.26 -12.02
CA PRO A 83 -2.22 17.30 -11.22
C PRO A 83 -3.29 18.00 -10.37
N ALA A 84 -2.97 18.27 -9.10
CA ALA A 84 -3.85 19.04 -8.23
C ALA A 84 -4.08 20.41 -8.86
N LYS A 85 -5.34 20.74 -9.13
CA LYS A 85 -5.71 22.13 -9.46
C LYS A 85 -5.60 22.91 -8.15
N HIS A 86 -4.47 23.60 -7.99
CA HIS A 86 -4.31 24.67 -7.02
C HIS A 86 -5.12 25.88 -7.48
#